data_AF-A0ABC8AZ83-F1
#
_entry.id   AF-A0ABC8AZ83-F1
#
_cell.length_a   1.000
_cell.length_b   1.000
_cell.length_c   1.000
_cell.angle_alpha   90.00
_cell.angle_beta   90.00
_cell.angle_gamma   90.00
#
_symmetry.space_group_name_H-M   'P 1'
#
loop_
_entity.id
_entity.type
_entity.pdbx_description
1 polymer ?
#
loop_
_entity_poly.entity_id
_entity_poly.type
_entity_poly.pdbx_seq_one_letter_code
_entity_poly.pdbx_strand_id
1 'polypeptide(L)'
;MIASGFGETPPLPEVDPFYRWPRGLARVAPGAVVRSRPVELALLGAIPQRITATQLLFRSNDLHGRAEAAVTTVLLPLGADPAAPRPVVSFQCAIDAVASKCLPSYAFRRGARALGAIPQFELLLIEHALTRGWAVSVPDHVGTAGRFGAPREPGHRTLDGLRATLSSWTCPSTARSRCRAIPAAAWPPPGPPSWPRPTPRS
;
A
#
# COMPACT_ATOMS: atom_id res chain seq x y z
N MET A 1 -11.34 -10.92 24.80
CA MET A 1 -12.13 -11.63 23.78
C MET A 1 -12.30 -10.71 22.59
N ILE A 2 -11.64 -10.96 21.46
CA ILE A 2 -11.88 -10.21 20.21
C ILE A 2 -12.62 -11.18 19.29
N ALA A 3 -13.90 -10.93 19.07
CA ALA A 3 -14.67 -11.66 18.07
C ALA A 3 -14.21 -11.19 16.68
N SER A 4 -13.40 -11.99 16.01
CA SER A 4 -13.20 -11.87 14.57
C SER A 4 -14.44 -12.46 13.89
N GLY A 5 -15.30 -11.60 13.36
CA GLY A 5 -16.46 -12.01 12.56
C GLY A 5 -16.02 -12.71 11.28
N PHE A 6 -16.08 -14.04 11.26
CA PHE A 6 -16.00 -14.81 10.03
C PHE A 6 -17.28 -14.56 9.22
N GLY A 7 -17.19 -13.76 8.15
CA GLY A 7 -18.28 -13.57 7.17
C GLY A 7 -18.79 -12.14 6.99
N GLU A 8 -18.25 -11.15 7.70
CA GLU A 8 -18.69 -9.77 7.54
C GLU A 8 -18.01 -9.08 6.35
N THR A 9 -18.80 -8.41 5.50
CA THR A 9 -18.26 -7.63 4.38
C THR A 9 -17.44 -6.47 4.94
N PRO A 10 -16.17 -6.32 4.56
CA PRO A 10 -15.35 -5.22 5.04
C PRO A 10 -15.99 -3.88 4.64
N PRO A 11 -15.88 -2.83 5.47
CA PRO A 11 -16.36 -1.51 5.10
C PRO A 11 -15.60 -0.98 3.89
N LEU A 12 -16.30 -0.25 3.03
CA LEU A 12 -15.67 0.46 1.92
C LEU A 12 -14.71 1.53 2.44
N PRO A 13 -13.64 1.88 1.68
CA PRO A 13 -12.64 2.85 2.12
C PRO A 13 -13.19 4.21 2.58
N GLU A 14 -14.31 4.70 2.03
CA GLU A 14 -14.91 5.99 2.41
C GLU A 14 -15.50 5.97 3.83
N VAL A 15 -16.00 4.81 4.27
CA VAL A 15 -16.66 4.65 5.57
C VAL A 15 -15.77 3.95 6.60
N ASP A 16 -14.64 3.36 6.17
CA ASP A 16 -13.69 2.68 7.02
C ASP A 16 -12.80 3.70 7.79
N PRO A 17 -12.86 3.75 9.13
CA PRO A 17 -12.05 4.66 9.94
C PRO A 17 -10.54 4.49 9.75
N PHE A 18 -10.09 3.33 9.23
CA PHE A 18 -8.69 3.09 8.92
C PHE A 18 -8.12 4.12 7.94
N TYR A 19 -8.90 4.54 6.95
CA TYR A 19 -8.47 5.52 5.93
C TYR A 19 -8.57 6.96 6.42
N ARG A 20 -9.15 7.22 7.59
CA ARG A 20 -9.16 8.55 8.20
C ARG A 20 -7.80 8.86 8.83
N TRP A 21 -7.15 9.92 8.37
CA TRP A 21 -5.87 10.38 8.91
C TRP A 21 -6.06 11.54 9.91
N PRO A 22 -5.18 11.65 10.93
CA PRO A 22 -5.25 12.73 11.92
C PRO A 22 -4.81 14.08 11.34
N ARG A 23 -5.21 15.15 12.02
CA ARG A 23 -4.66 16.49 11.77
C ARG A 23 -3.13 16.47 11.99
N GLY A 24 -2.39 17.13 11.11
CA GLY A 24 -0.93 17.22 11.23
C GLY A 24 -0.12 16.23 10.37
N LEU A 25 -0.77 15.52 9.44
CA LEU A 25 -0.09 14.66 8.47
C LEU A 25 1.03 15.38 7.69
N ALA A 26 0.90 16.70 7.48
CA ALA A 26 1.93 17.53 6.86
C ALA A 26 3.29 17.53 7.59
N ARG A 27 3.30 17.27 8.91
CA ARG A 27 4.54 17.21 9.72
C ARG A 27 5.22 15.83 9.68
N VAL A 28 4.54 14.84 9.11
CA VAL A 28 5.05 13.47 8.98
C VAL A 28 5.84 13.38 7.67
N ALA A 29 6.96 12.67 7.67
CA ALA A 29 7.79 12.50 6.47
C ALA A 29 7.11 11.58 5.43
N PRO A 30 7.31 11.82 4.11
CA PRO A 30 6.87 10.91 3.06
C PRO A 30 7.34 9.47 3.31
N GLY A 31 6.42 8.50 3.18
CA GLY A 31 6.66 7.08 3.44
C GLY A 31 6.60 6.66 4.91
N ALA A 32 6.38 7.57 5.86
CA ALA A 32 6.23 7.17 7.25
C ALA A 32 4.86 6.53 7.52
N VAL A 33 4.87 5.41 8.25
CA VAL A 33 3.67 4.67 8.64
C VAL A 33 2.94 5.43 9.75
N VAL A 34 1.66 5.71 9.51
CA VAL A 34 0.74 6.36 10.45
C VAL A 34 -0.08 5.34 11.22
N ARG A 35 -0.51 4.26 10.55
CA ARG A 35 -1.31 3.19 11.14
C ARG A 35 -1.04 1.87 10.42
N SER A 36 -1.16 0.77 11.15
CA SER A 36 -1.08 -0.58 10.60
C SER A 36 -2.25 -1.42 11.09
N ARG A 37 -2.75 -2.33 10.24
CA ARG A 37 -3.68 -3.39 10.68
C ARG A 37 -3.40 -4.70 9.94
N PRO A 38 -3.50 -5.86 10.61
CA PRO A 38 -3.54 -7.13 9.92
C PRO A 38 -4.85 -7.26 9.14
N VAL A 39 -4.83 -7.96 8.00
CA VAL A 39 -6.03 -8.28 7.21
C VAL A 39 -5.97 -9.72 6.73
N GLU A 40 -7.13 -10.35 6.59
CA GLU A 40 -7.26 -11.62 5.89
C GLU A 40 -7.53 -11.36 4.41
N LEU A 41 -6.82 -12.07 3.53
CA LEU A 41 -7.04 -12.00 2.10
C LEU A 41 -7.86 -13.17 1.60
N ALA A 42 -8.64 -12.92 0.56
CA ALA A 42 -9.34 -13.97 -0.16
C ALA A 42 -9.40 -13.65 -1.66
N LEU A 43 -9.15 -14.67 -2.48
CA LEU A 43 -9.37 -14.59 -3.92
C LEU A 43 -10.87 -14.42 -4.19
N LEU A 44 -11.19 -13.41 -5.00
CA LEU A 44 -12.56 -12.96 -5.28
C LEU A 44 -13.39 -12.68 -4.01
N GLY A 45 -12.73 -12.36 -2.89
CA GLY A 45 -13.36 -12.13 -1.59
C GLY A 45 -13.87 -13.39 -0.88
N ALA A 46 -13.81 -14.57 -1.51
CA ALA A 46 -14.43 -15.79 -0.99
C ALA A 46 -13.43 -16.89 -0.61
N ILE A 47 -12.39 -17.11 -1.41
CA ILE A 47 -11.44 -18.21 -1.23
C ILE A 47 -10.24 -17.73 -0.38
N PRO A 48 -10.12 -18.12 0.90
CA PRO A 48 -9.08 -17.59 1.78
C PRO A 48 -7.68 -17.95 1.31
N GLN A 49 -6.75 -17.00 1.42
CA GLN A 49 -5.35 -17.20 1.02
C GLN A 49 -4.43 -17.41 2.22
N ARG A 50 -3.46 -18.32 2.06
CA ARG A 50 -2.44 -18.62 3.08
C ARG A 50 -1.29 -17.62 2.99
N ILE A 51 -1.58 -16.36 3.27
CA ILE A 51 -0.66 -15.22 3.15
C ILE A 51 -0.77 -14.38 4.41
N THR A 52 0.36 -13.92 4.95
CA THR A 52 0.36 -12.92 6.02
C THR A 52 0.25 -11.54 5.38
N ALA A 53 -0.88 -10.86 5.57
CA ALA A 53 -1.15 -9.55 4.98
C ALA A 53 -1.34 -8.46 6.04
N THR A 54 -0.67 -7.33 5.86
CA THR A 54 -0.77 -6.16 6.72
C THR A 54 -1.00 -4.91 5.87
N GLN A 55 -2.02 -4.13 6.21
CA GLN A 55 -2.25 -2.83 5.60
C GLN A 55 -1.54 -1.75 6.38
N LEU A 56 -0.81 -0.90 5.68
CA LEU A 56 -0.12 0.26 6.22
C LEU A 56 -0.76 1.52 5.63
N LEU A 57 -1.30 2.36 6.50
CA LEU A 57 -1.62 3.74 6.17
C LEU A 57 -0.34 4.56 6.33
N PHE A 58 0.11 5.20 5.25
CA PHE A 58 1.34 5.98 5.25
C PHE A 58 1.10 7.37 4.65
N ARG A 59 2.03 8.28 4.95
CA ARG A 59 2.01 9.65 4.43
C ARG A 59 2.62 9.70 3.03
N SER A 60 1.93 10.29 2.06
CA SER A 60 2.34 10.54 0.68
C SER A 60 2.13 12.02 0.29
N ASN A 61 2.32 12.36 -0.99
CA ASN A 61 2.04 13.68 -1.57
C ASN A 61 1.05 13.60 -2.74
N ASP A 62 0.17 14.60 -2.84
CA ASP A 62 -0.66 14.83 -4.03
C ASP A 62 0.14 15.52 -5.17
N LEU A 63 -0.50 15.79 -6.31
CA LEU A 63 0.16 16.43 -7.47
C LEU A 63 0.63 17.86 -7.19
N HIS A 64 0.08 18.51 -6.16
CA HIS A 64 0.49 19.83 -5.71
C HIS A 64 1.53 19.78 -4.58
N GLY A 65 2.04 18.60 -4.24
CA GLY A 65 3.00 18.40 -3.15
C GLY A 65 2.40 18.53 -1.75
N ARG A 66 1.07 18.53 -1.64
CA ARG A 66 0.38 18.59 -0.34
C ARG A 66 0.34 17.20 0.28
N ALA A 67 0.46 17.14 1.60
CA ALA A 67 0.44 15.88 2.31
C ALA A 67 -0.93 15.20 2.20
N GLU A 68 -0.91 13.94 1.78
CA GLU A 68 -2.08 13.06 1.72
C GLU A 68 -1.74 11.71 2.37
N ALA A 69 -2.75 10.92 2.71
CA ALA A 69 -2.56 9.56 3.19
C ALA A 69 -2.87 8.56 2.07
N ALA A 70 -2.07 7.52 1.97
CA ALA A 70 -2.29 6.41 1.07
C ALA A 70 -2.12 5.09 1.82
N VAL A 71 -2.62 4.00 1.23
CA VAL A 71 -2.54 2.66 1.81
C VAL A 71 -1.70 1.76 0.93
N THR A 72 -0.88 0.93 1.55
CA THR A 72 -0.21 -0.20 0.90
C THR A 72 -0.52 -1.47 1.65
N THR A 73 -0.79 -2.53 0.92
CA THR A 73 -0.96 -3.88 1.48
C THR A 73 0.36 -4.62 1.33
N VAL A 74 0.97 -4.94 2.47
CA VAL A 74 2.23 -5.68 2.55
C VAL A 74 1.92 -7.16 2.76
N LEU A 75 2.49 -8.00 1.90
CA LEU A 75 2.22 -9.41 1.81
C LEU A 75 3.51 -10.19 2.04
N LEU A 76 3.43 -11.16 2.94
CA LEU A 76 4.51 -12.07 3.28
C LEU A 76 4.02 -13.52 3.15
N PRO A 77 4.91 -14.46 2.79
CA PRO A 77 4.60 -15.88 2.88
C PRO A 77 4.12 -16.22 4.29
N LEU A 78 3.14 -17.13 4.42
CA LEU A 78 2.60 -17.50 5.73
C LEU A 78 3.71 -18.03 6.65
N GLY A 79 3.83 -17.44 7.83
CA GLY A 79 4.84 -17.83 8.82
C GLY A 79 6.25 -17.28 8.54
N ALA A 80 6.42 -16.44 7.52
CA ALA A 80 7.68 -15.74 7.30
C ALA A 80 7.93 -14.73 8.44
N ASP A 81 9.15 -14.72 8.99
CA ASP A 81 9.56 -13.76 10.02
C ASP A 81 9.63 -12.33 9.42
N PRO A 82 8.79 -11.37 9.85
CA PRO A 82 8.83 -10.02 9.32
C PRO A 82 10.21 -9.35 9.41
N ALA A 83 11.05 -9.72 10.38
CA ALA A 83 12.38 -9.13 10.58
C ALA A 83 13.46 -9.68 9.64
N ALA A 84 13.23 -10.84 9.01
CA ALA A 84 14.22 -11.45 8.13
C ALA A 84 14.35 -10.67 6.81
N PRO A 85 15.59 -10.42 6.33
CA PRO A 85 15.81 -9.71 5.08
C PRO A 85 15.29 -10.53 3.89
N ARG A 86 14.58 -9.87 2.97
CA ARG A 86 14.02 -10.48 1.78
C ARG A 86 13.90 -9.49 0.63
N PRO A 87 13.96 -9.95 -0.63
CA PRO A 87 13.60 -9.13 -1.78
C PRO A 87 12.17 -8.63 -1.66
N VAL A 88 11.94 -7.39 -2.10
CA VAL A 88 10.61 -6.77 -2.12
C VAL A 88 10.22 -6.47 -3.55
N VAL A 89 9.06 -6.97 -3.94
CA VAL A 89 8.39 -6.57 -5.18
C VAL A 89 7.38 -5.50 -4.84
N SER A 90 7.49 -4.32 -5.46
CA SER A 90 6.40 -3.36 -5.46
C SER A 90 5.52 -3.69 -6.66
N PHE A 91 4.30 -4.16 -6.41
CA PHE A 91 3.36 -4.60 -7.45
C PHE A 91 2.24 -3.58 -7.59
N GLN A 92 2.13 -2.96 -8.75
CA GLN A 92 1.12 -1.94 -9.05
C GLN A 92 0.02 -2.59 -9.89
N CYS A 93 -1.09 -2.87 -9.23
CA CYS A 93 -2.27 -3.44 -9.87
C CYS A 93 -2.81 -2.56 -11.00
N ALA A 94 -3.40 -3.15 -12.03
CA ALA A 94 -4.17 -2.40 -13.03
C ALA A 94 -5.54 -2.00 -12.45
N ILE A 95 -5.59 -0.97 -11.59
CA ILE A 95 -6.83 -0.59 -10.88
C ILE A 95 -7.94 -0.17 -11.84
N ASP A 96 -7.59 0.55 -12.92
CA ASP A 96 -8.45 0.97 -14.05
C ASP A 96 -9.87 1.41 -13.65
N ALA A 97 -9.97 2.07 -12.49
CA ALA A 97 -11.23 2.44 -11.89
C ALA A 97 -11.05 3.63 -10.94
N VAL A 98 -12.13 4.40 -10.78
CA VAL A 98 -12.23 5.52 -9.83
C VAL A 98 -12.95 5.12 -8.54
N ALA A 99 -13.56 3.93 -8.50
CA ALA A 99 -14.30 3.44 -7.34
C ALA A 99 -13.35 2.87 -6.28
N SER A 100 -13.54 3.25 -5.02
CA SER A 100 -12.73 2.78 -3.89
C SER A 100 -12.73 1.26 -3.69
N LYS A 101 -13.83 0.59 -4.06
CA LYS A 101 -13.94 -0.88 -4.03
C LYS A 101 -12.94 -1.57 -4.96
N CYS A 102 -12.41 -0.87 -5.96
CA CYS A 102 -11.42 -1.38 -6.89
C CYS A 102 -9.99 -1.19 -6.39
N LEU A 103 -9.78 -0.53 -5.25
CA LEU A 103 -8.45 -0.41 -4.67
C LEU A 103 -7.99 -1.79 -4.15
N PRO A 104 -6.72 -2.18 -4.36
CA PRO A 104 -6.21 -3.48 -3.93
C PRO A 104 -6.34 -3.70 -2.42
N SER A 105 -6.18 -2.64 -1.61
CA SER A 105 -6.42 -2.70 -0.16
C SER A 105 -7.86 -3.12 0.22
N TYR A 106 -8.87 -2.82 -0.59
CA TYR A 106 -10.22 -3.33 -0.35
C TYR A 106 -10.44 -4.66 -1.08
N ALA A 107 -10.11 -4.72 -2.37
CA ALA A 107 -10.44 -5.81 -3.27
C ALA A 107 -9.84 -7.17 -2.84
N PHE A 108 -8.69 -7.17 -2.15
CA PHE A 108 -8.10 -8.40 -1.63
C PHE A 108 -8.72 -8.90 -0.34
N ARG A 109 -9.44 -8.06 0.43
CA ARG A 109 -9.92 -8.45 1.76
C ARG A 109 -10.93 -9.57 1.66
N ARG A 110 -10.86 -10.50 2.62
CA ARG A 110 -11.90 -11.51 2.80
C ARG A 110 -13.26 -10.85 3.00
N GLY A 111 -14.27 -11.34 2.29
CA GLY A 111 -15.63 -10.81 2.26
C GLY A 111 -15.81 -9.58 1.36
N ALA A 112 -14.77 -9.06 0.71
CA ALA A 112 -14.87 -7.85 -0.11
C ALA A 112 -15.75 -8.07 -1.34
N ARG A 113 -16.73 -7.18 -1.51
CA ARG A 113 -17.59 -7.13 -2.69
C ARG A 113 -16.98 -6.20 -3.73
N ALA A 114 -16.01 -6.71 -4.50
CA ALA A 114 -15.26 -5.96 -5.51
C ALA A 114 -15.39 -6.55 -6.92
N LEU A 115 -16.56 -7.12 -7.25
CA LEU A 115 -16.81 -7.69 -8.58
C LEU A 115 -16.52 -6.66 -9.68
N GLY A 116 -15.71 -7.07 -10.67
CA GLY A 116 -15.22 -6.22 -11.76
C GLY A 116 -13.88 -5.52 -11.47
N ALA A 117 -13.32 -5.63 -10.26
CA ALA A 117 -12.00 -5.11 -9.96
C ALA A 117 -10.90 -6.06 -10.43
N ILE A 118 -10.05 -5.61 -11.35
CA ILE A 118 -8.90 -6.36 -11.86
C ILE A 118 -7.94 -6.85 -10.75
N PRO A 119 -7.68 -6.07 -9.65
CA PRO A 119 -6.81 -6.53 -8.58
C PRO A 119 -7.18 -7.90 -8.03
N GLN A 120 -8.46 -8.30 -8.01
CA GLN A 120 -8.86 -9.61 -7.50
C GLN A 120 -8.18 -10.77 -8.24
N PHE A 121 -7.91 -10.63 -9.54
CA PHE A 121 -7.22 -11.66 -10.33
C PHE A 121 -5.71 -11.58 -10.21
N GLU A 122 -5.15 -10.38 -10.03
CA GLU A 122 -3.72 -10.16 -9.88
C GLU A 122 -3.15 -10.74 -8.59
N LEU A 123 -4.01 -11.06 -7.60
CA LEU A 123 -3.62 -11.81 -6.40
C LEU A 123 -2.92 -13.13 -6.75
N LEU A 124 -3.30 -13.80 -7.85
CA LEU A 124 -2.65 -15.03 -8.32
C LEU A 124 -1.21 -14.80 -8.78
N LEU A 125 -0.93 -13.66 -9.42
CA LEU A 125 0.43 -13.29 -9.83
C LEU A 125 1.30 -12.96 -8.61
N ILE A 126 0.69 -12.28 -7.63
CA ILE A 126 1.31 -11.95 -6.36
C ILE A 126 1.63 -13.23 -5.57
N GLU A 127 0.71 -14.19 -5.52
CA GLU A 127 0.94 -15.50 -4.89
C GLU A 127 2.16 -16.19 -5.47
N HIS A 128 2.35 -16.14 -6.79
CA HIS A 128 3.55 -16.69 -7.43
C HIS A 128 4.84 -15.96 -7.01
N ALA A 129 4.81 -14.66 -6.73
CA ALA A 129 5.97 -13.96 -6.16
C ALA A 129 6.24 -14.40 -4.71
N LEU A 130 5.17 -14.64 -3.93
CA LEU A 130 5.27 -15.10 -2.54
C LEU A 130 5.82 -16.54 -2.44
N THR A 131 5.53 -17.43 -3.40
CA THR A 131 6.13 -18.79 -3.40
C THR A 131 7.64 -18.78 -3.59
N ARG A 132 8.22 -17.69 -4.13
CA ARG A 132 9.67 -17.48 -4.22
C ARG A 132 10.28 -16.96 -2.92
N GLY A 133 9.48 -16.79 -1.86
CA GLY A 133 9.92 -16.25 -0.58
C GLY A 133 10.10 -14.73 -0.56
N TRP A 134 9.65 -14.03 -1.61
CA TRP A 134 9.71 -12.57 -1.69
C TRP A 134 8.58 -11.94 -0.88
N ALA A 135 8.78 -10.71 -0.46
CA ALA A 135 7.68 -9.88 0.00
C ALA A 135 7.07 -9.08 -1.14
N VAL A 136 5.79 -8.78 -1.02
CA VAL A 136 5.09 -7.95 -2.01
C VAL A 136 4.45 -6.75 -1.32
N SER A 137 4.71 -5.55 -1.83
CA SER A 137 4.04 -4.31 -1.44
C SER A 137 3.09 -3.91 -2.56
N VAL A 138 1.79 -3.80 -2.24
CA VAL A 138 0.75 -3.44 -3.20
C VAL A 138 0.12 -2.11 -2.79
N PRO A 139 0.57 -0.98 -3.37
CA PRO A 139 0.03 0.34 -3.06
C PRO A 139 -1.29 0.62 -3.79
N ASP A 140 -2.19 1.32 -3.10
CA ASP A 140 -3.36 1.97 -3.70
C ASP A 140 -2.90 3.23 -4.46
N HIS A 141 -2.17 3.04 -5.57
CA HIS A 141 -1.49 4.12 -6.30
C HIS A 141 -2.46 5.13 -6.95
N VAL A 142 -3.73 4.77 -7.16
CA VAL A 142 -4.79 5.70 -7.57
C VAL A 142 -5.27 6.59 -6.42
N GLY A 143 -5.04 6.17 -5.17
CA GLY A 143 -5.48 6.85 -3.95
C GLY A 143 -6.96 6.66 -3.65
N THR A 144 -7.36 6.93 -2.41
CA THR A 144 -8.76 6.81 -1.95
C THR A 144 -9.72 7.79 -2.63
N ALA A 145 -9.19 8.87 -3.21
CA ALA A 145 -9.94 9.83 -4.02
C ALA A 145 -10.20 9.36 -5.47
N GLY A 146 -9.76 8.14 -5.85
CA GLY A 146 -10.08 7.58 -7.17
C GLY A 146 -9.44 8.33 -8.33
N ARG A 147 -8.25 8.93 -8.15
CA ARG A 147 -7.58 9.78 -9.16
C ARG A 147 -6.89 8.95 -10.25
N PHE A 148 -7.69 8.21 -11.02
CA PHE A 148 -7.19 7.41 -12.14
C PHE A 148 -6.72 8.33 -13.28
N GLY A 149 -5.63 7.97 -13.95
CA GLY A 149 -5.02 8.78 -15.02
C GLY A 149 -4.18 9.98 -14.55
N ALA A 150 -3.97 10.13 -13.23
CA ALA A 150 -3.13 11.19 -12.71
C ALA A 150 -1.63 10.93 -12.99
N PRO A 151 -0.86 11.91 -13.49
CA PRO A 151 0.46 11.66 -14.07
C PRO A 151 1.59 11.49 -13.05
N ARG A 152 1.42 11.96 -11.80
CA ARG A 152 2.51 12.03 -10.80
C ARG A 152 2.17 11.34 -9.49
N GLU A 153 0.95 11.51 -8.98
CA GLU A 153 0.57 10.95 -7.68
C GLU A 153 0.77 9.44 -7.55
N PRO A 154 0.48 8.61 -8.58
CA PRO A 154 0.76 7.17 -8.52
C PRO A 154 2.22 6.83 -8.27
N GLY A 155 3.15 7.61 -8.82
CA GLY A 155 4.58 7.45 -8.60
C GLY A 155 4.97 7.75 -7.14
N HIS A 156 4.47 8.87 -6.59
CA HIS A 156 4.70 9.22 -5.19
C HIS A 156 4.16 8.15 -4.24
N ARG A 157 2.90 7.73 -4.42
CA ARG A 157 2.26 6.71 -3.58
C ARG A 157 2.99 5.37 -3.66
N THR A 158 3.44 4.98 -4.84
CA THR A 158 4.20 3.74 -5.03
C THR A 158 5.53 3.77 -4.26
N LEU A 159 6.33 4.82 -4.45
CA LEU A 159 7.64 4.92 -3.81
C LEU A 159 7.53 5.11 -2.30
N ASP A 160 6.59 5.93 -1.84
CA ASP A 160 6.33 6.14 -0.41
C ASP A 160 5.74 4.87 0.24
N GLY A 161 4.93 4.10 -0.48
CA GLY A 161 4.43 2.79 -0.03
C GLY A 161 5.55 1.77 0.15
N LEU A 162 6.54 1.77 -0.75
CA LEU A 162 7.73 0.93 -0.60
C LEU A 162 8.59 1.37 0.60
N ARG A 163 8.78 2.69 0.80
CA ARG A 163 9.45 3.22 2.01
C ARG A 163 8.73 2.80 3.28
N ALA A 164 7.40 2.91 3.31
CA ALA A 164 6.57 2.47 4.43
C ALA A 164 6.76 0.98 4.71
N THR A 165 6.77 0.15 3.67
CA THR A 165 6.98 -1.29 3.75
C THR A 165 8.33 -1.62 4.37
N LEU A 166 9.42 -1.05 3.84
CA LEU A 166 10.78 -1.28 4.35
C LEU A 166 10.96 -0.79 5.80
N SER A 167 10.30 0.32 6.17
CA SER A 167 10.32 0.84 7.55
C SER A 167 9.55 -0.04 8.54
N SER A 168 8.53 -0.77 8.08
CA SER A 168 7.69 -1.61 8.94
C SER A 168 8.36 -2.90 9.38
N TRP A 169 9.33 -3.41 8.60
CA TRP A 169 10.05 -4.65 8.90
C TRP A 169 11.31 -4.43 9.72
N THR A 170 11.89 -3.23 9.61
CA THR A 170 13.14 -2.89 10.29
C THR A 170 12.97 -2.57 11.77
N CYS A 171 11.75 -2.65 12.32
CA CYS A 171 11.54 -2.38 13.74
C CYS A 171 10.56 -3.33 14.44
N PRO A 172 11.05 -4.23 15.32
CA PRO A 172 10.22 -4.93 16.28
C PRO A 172 9.49 -3.92 17.18
N SER A 173 8.21 -4.17 17.45
CA SER A 173 7.31 -3.29 18.23
C SER A 173 7.84 -2.90 19.62
N THR A 174 8.78 -3.68 20.17
CA THR A 174 9.43 -3.52 21.48
C THR A 174 10.65 -2.58 21.48
N ALA A 175 11.23 -2.23 20.33
CA ALA A 175 12.50 -1.50 20.23
C ALA A 175 12.42 -0.17 19.47
N ARG A 176 11.27 0.51 19.56
CA ARG A 176 10.97 1.78 18.85
C ARG A 176 11.97 2.92 19.14
N SER A 177 12.69 2.86 20.25
CA SER A 177 13.70 3.87 20.63
C SER A 177 15.09 3.65 20.03
N ARG A 178 15.37 2.48 19.43
CA ARG A 178 16.71 2.11 18.93
C ARG A 178 16.75 1.79 17.43
N CYS A 179 15.59 1.64 16.78
CA CYS A 179 15.54 1.48 15.34
C CYS A 179 15.89 2.81 14.67
N ARG A 180 17.05 2.87 14.03
CA ARG A 180 17.36 3.94 13.08
C ARG A 180 16.44 3.70 11.89
N ALA A 181 15.33 4.43 11.82
CA ALA A 181 14.63 4.61 10.54
C ALA A 181 15.70 4.98 9.52
N ILE A 182 15.64 4.45 8.29
CA ILE A 182 16.39 5.04 7.19
C ILE A 182 15.96 6.52 7.20
N PRO A 183 16.84 7.46 7.54
CA PRO A 183 16.44 8.85 7.64
C PRO A 183 15.87 9.24 6.28
N ALA A 184 14.79 10.04 6.24
CA ALA A 184 14.32 10.60 4.97
C ALA A 184 15.47 11.31 4.20
N ALA A 185 16.53 11.74 4.90
CA ALA A 185 17.76 12.29 4.37
C ALA A 185 18.69 11.29 3.64
N ALA A 186 18.48 9.98 3.72
CA ALA A 186 19.23 8.98 2.95
C ALA A 186 18.73 8.86 1.51
N TRP A 187 17.62 9.52 1.17
CA TRP A 187 17.10 9.60 -0.18
C TRP A 187 17.31 11.03 -0.69
N PRO A 188 17.93 11.20 -1.87
CA PRO A 188 17.99 12.53 -2.47
C PRO A 188 16.57 13.07 -2.65
N PRO A 189 16.34 14.38 -2.42
CA PRO A 189 15.06 14.98 -2.73
C PRO A 189 14.70 14.68 -4.19
N PRO A 190 13.42 14.49 -4.54
CA PRO A 190 13.02 14.31 -5.92
C PRO A 190 13.55 15.50 -6.72
N GLY A 191 14.49 15.23 -7.62
CA GLY A 191 15.04 16.25 -8.50
C GLY A 191 13.94 16.82 -9.39
N PRO A 192 14.11 18.04 -9.92
CA PRO A 192 13.18 18.58 -10.91
C PRO A 192 13.08 17.58 -12.08
N PRO A 193 11.88 17.32 -12.60
CA PRO A 193 11.69 16.36 -13.67
C PRO A 193 12.49 16.79 -14.91
N SER A 194 13.52 16.03 -15.25
CA SER A 194 14.36 16.23 -16.44
C SER A 194 13.72 15.53 -17.65
N TRP A 195 12.51 15.94 -18.02
CA TRP A 195 11.95 15.50 -19.30
C TRP A 195 12.51 16.39 -20.41
N PRO A 196 13.00 15.82 -21.53
CA PRO A 196 13.37 16.61 -22.69
C PRO A 196 12.15 17.40 -23.15
N ARG A 197 12.29 18.72 -23.26
CA ARG A 197 11.21 19.57 -23.80
C ARG A 197 10.97 19.14 -25.25
N PRO A 198 9.72 18.92 -25.68
CA PRO A 198 9.44 18.61 -27.07
C PRO A 198 9.96 19.76 -27.94
N THR A 199 10.82 19.43 -28.90
CA THR A 199 11.30 20.39 -29.89
C THR A 199 10.12 20.82 -30.76
N PRO A 200 9.95 22.12 -31.03
CA PRO A 200 8.94 22.57 -31.98
C PRO A 200 9.31 21.98 -33.35
N ARG A 201 8.37 21.23 -33.95
CA ARG A 201 8.52 20.80 -35.34
C ARG A 201 8.38 22.03 -36.23
N SER A 202 9.42 22.29 -37.02
CA SER A 202 9.45 23.25 -38.13
C SER A 202 8.48 22.86 -39.23
#